data_AF-A0A8J5JT13-F1
#
_entry.id   AF-A0A8J5JT13-F1
#
_cell.length_a   1.000
_cell.length_b   1.000
_cell.length_c   1.000
_cell.angle_alpha   90.00
_cell.angle_beta   90.00
_cell.angle_gamma   90.00
#
_symmetry.space_group_name_H-M   'P 1'
#
loop_
_entity.id
_entity.type
_entity.pdbx_description
1 polymer ?
#
loop_
_entity_poly.entity_id
_entity_poly.type
_entity_poly.pdbx_seq_one_letter_code
_entity_poly.pdbx_strand_id
1 'polypeptide(L)'
;MMKVMAQVPKVEEGVFEFYICPETDPQDEDCLFKWPLELAGGGRRHFQMNSVTQGGLYEIHVMLPEGLTCDTCILLWTMITKQCEGDNLSSCSTQSSTLCADISIIEKKPRLKRGWNFLKSTLGRVLKGAARASKC
;
A
#
# COMPACT_ATOMS: atom_id res chain seq x y z
N MET A 1 -1.56 11.35 3.47
CA MET A 1 -1.24 10.21 4.37
C MET A 1 -2.28 9.13 4.20
N MET A 2 -1.84 7.88 4.03
CA MET A 2 -2.65 6.68 3.85
C MET A 2 -2.34 5.69 4.99
N LYS A 3 -3.34 4.93 5.43
CA LYS A 3 -3.21 3.90 6.46
C LYS A 3 -3.21 2.53 5.79
N VAL A 4 -2.21 1.71 6.08
CA VAL A 4 -2.07 0.35 5.57
C VAL A 4 -2.13 -0.61 6.75
N MET A 5 -2.98 -1.63 6.65
CA MET A 5 -3.06 -2.70 7.65
C MET A 5 -2.19 -3.86 7.18
N ALA A 6 -1.09 -4.13 7.88
CA ALA A 6 -0.17 -5.22 7.56
C ALA A 6 -0.26 -6.33 8.61
N GLN A 7 -0.34 -7.59 8.16
CA GLN A 7 -0.16 -8.75 9.03
C GLN A 7 1.34 -8.96 9.24
N VAL A 8 1.79 -8.78 10.47
CA VAL A 8 3.21 -8.91 10.86
C VAL A 8 3.39 -10.27 11.55
N PRO A 9 4.25 -11.16 11.02
CA PRO A 9 4.59 -12.40 11.69
C PRO A 9 5.47 -12.14 12.92
N LYS A 10 5.56 -13.11 13.83
CA LYS A 10 6.54 -13.08 14.92
C LYS A 10 7.91 -13.46 14.36
N VAL A 11 8.81 -12.49 14.24
CA VAL A 11 10.18 -12.66 13.72
C VAL A 11 11.19 -11.94 14.61
N GLU A 12 12.46 -12.34 14.56
CA GLU A 12 13.55 -11.67 15.29
C GLU A 12 13.83 -10.29 14.71
N GLU A 13 13.98 -10.20 13.39
CA GLU A 13 14.22 -8.97 12.66
C GLU A 13 13.43 -8.95 11.36
N GLY A 14 12.96 -7.77 10.97
CA GLY A 14 12.34 -7.58 9.67
C GLY A 14 11.98 -6.14 9.38
N VAL A 15 11.73 -5.85 8.12
CA VAL A 15 11.30 -4.54 7.63
C VAL A 15 10.16 -4.66 6.61
N PHE A 16 9.26 -3.68 6.63
CA PHE A 16 8.35 -3.42 5.50
C PHE A 16 8.82 -2.21 4.71
N GLU A 17 8.77 -2.35 3.39
CA GLU A 17 9.00 -1.29 2.42
C GLU A 17 7.74 -1.13 1.57
N PHE A 18 7.31 0.11 1.35
CA PHE A 18 6.11 0.42 0.58
C PHE A 18 6.50 1.19 -0.67
N TYR A 19 5.84 0.88 -1.77
CA TYR A 19 6.06 1.51 -3.07
C TYR A 19 4.72 1.77 -3.75
N ILE A 20 4.67 2.82 -4.57
CA ILE A 20 3.50 3.09 -5.40
C ILE A 20 3.87 3.09 -6.87
N CYS A 21 3.04 2.50 -7.70
CA CYS A 21 3.13 2.62 -9.15
C CYS A 21 1.86 3.30 -9.66
N PRO A 22 1.97 4.52 -10.21
CA PRO A 22 0.83 5.20 -10.84
C PRO A 22 0.53 4.72 -12.25
N GLU A 23 1.48 4.04 -12.89
CA GLU A 23 1.29 3.47 -14.22
C GLU A 23 0.41 2.23 -14.13
N THR A 24 -0.53 2.09 -15.07
CA THR A 24 -1.51 1.00 -15.04
C THR A 24 -1.21 -0.10 -16.05
N ASP A 25 -0.06 -0.03 -16.72
CA ASP A 25 0.40 -1.12 -17.58
C ASP A 25 0.92 -2.26 -16.70
N PRO A 26 0.20 -3.41 -16.62
CA PRO A 26 0.65 -4.55 -15.85
C PRO A 26 1.93 -5.20 -16.41
N GLN A 27 2.39 -4.79 -17.61
CA GLN A 27 3.66 -5.23 -18.18
C GLN A 27 4.83 -4.30 -17.85
N ASP A 28 4.56 -3.13 -17.28
CA ASP A 28 5.61 -2.21 -16.82
C ASP A 28 6.11 -2.64 -15.44
N GLU A 29 6.87 -3.74 -15.41
CA GLU A 29 7.64 -4.14 -14.23
C GLU A 29 8.65 -3.06 -13.82
N ASP A 30 9.05 -2.18 -14.75
CA ASP A 30 9.99 -1.11 -14.44
C ASP A 30 9.36 -0.11 -13.48
N CYS A 31 8.04 0.06 -13.45
CA CYS A 31 7.38 0.95 -12.50
C CYS A 31 7.42 0.43 -11.06
N LEU A 32 7.53 -0.89 -10.87
CA LEU A 32 7.62 -1.52 -9.57
C LEU A 32 8.90 -1.07 -8.86
N PHE A 33 8.80 -0.79 -7.56
CA PHE A 33 9.89 -0.31 -6.72
C PHE A 33 10.48 1.08 -7.03
N LYS A 34 10.05 1.78 -8.10
CA LYS A 34 10.58 3.11 -8.45
C LYS A 34 10.20 4.22 -7.47
N TRP A 35 9.01 4.16 -6.90
CA TRP A 35 8.51 5.22 -6.01
C TRP A 35 8.31 4.72 -4.58
N PRO A 36 9.38 4.66 -3.78
CA PRO A 36 9.25 4.30 -2.37
C PRO A 36 8.43 5.34 -1.63
N LEU A 37 7.55 4.87 -0.76
CA LEU A 37 6.76 5.72 0.13
C LEU A 37 7.48 5.90 1.46
N GLU A 38 7.37 7.09 2.02
CA GLU A 38 7.87 7.38 3.37
C GLU A 38 6.82 7.02 4.42
N LEU A 39 7.27 6.63 5.60
CA LEU A 39 6.42 6.48 6.77
C LEU A 39 6.11 7.85 7.38
N ALA A 40 4.91 7.98 7.93
CA ALA A 40 4.52 9.18 8.66
C ALA A 40 5.43 9.38 9.89
N GLY A 41 5.87 10.62 10.12
CA GLY A 41 6.60 11.00 11.34
C GLY A 41 8.12 11.14 11.21
N GLY A 42 8.72 11.14 10.01
CA GLY A 42 10.10 11.63 9.86
C GLY A 42 10.97 11.03 8.75
N GLY A 43 10.43 10.81 7.55
CA GLY A 43 11.24 10.47 6.36
C GLY A 43 11.86 9.07 6.36
N ARG A 44 11.47 8.19 7.29
CA ARG A 44 11.91 6.78 7.29
C ARG A 44 11.14 6.02 6.23
N ARG A 45 11.82 5.19 5.43
CA ARG A 45 11.19 4.35 4.39
C ARG A 45 10.86 2.93 4.84
N HIS A 46 11.39 2.51 5.99
CA HIS A 46 11.29 1.13 6.48
C HIS A 46 10.55 1.10 7.81
N PHE A 47 9.51 0.26 7.89
CA PHE A 47 8.87 -0.05 9.17
C PHE A 47 9.61 -1.22 9.80
N GLN A 48 10.30 -0.98 10.92
CA GLN A 48 11.10 -2.02 11.57
C GLN A 48 10.22 -2.90 12.46
N MET A 49 10.22 -4.21 12.21
CA MET A 49 9.44 -5.20 12.96
C MET A 49 10.03 -5.51 14.33
N ASN A 50 11.31 -5.20 14.57
CA ASN A 50 11.92 -5.32 15.91
C ASN A 50 11.22 -4.46 16.97
N SER A 51 10.50 -3.41 16.56
CA SER A 51 9.68 -2.57 17.43
C SER A 51 8.38 -3.25 17.87
N VAL A 52 8.05 -4.40 17.28
CA VAL A 52 6.84 -5.16 17.49
C VAL A 52 7.15 -6.37 18.38
N THR A 53 6.51 -6.47 19.55
CA THR A 53 6.75 -7.55 20.51
C THR A 53 5.94 -8.83 20.25
N GLN A 54 4.88 -8.75 19.44
CA GLN A 54 3.97 -9.85 19.14
C GLN A 54 3.53 -9.81 17.68
N GLY A 55 3.40 -10.97 17.02
CA GLY A 55 2.81 -11.02 15.68
C GLY A 55 1.32 -10.60 15.72
N GLY A 56 0.85 -9.92 14.68
CA GLY A 56 -0.51 -9.36 14.65
C GLY A 56 -0.77 -8.41 13.48
N LEU A 57 -1.93 -7.73 13.50
CA LEU A 57 -2.26 -6.68 12.54
C LEU A 57 -1.76 -5.33 13.05
N TYR A 58 -0.97 -4.64 12.22
CA TYR A 58 -0.40 -3.33 12.53
C TYR A 58 -0.89 -2.28 11.55
N GLU A 59 -1.27 -1.12 12.07
CA GLU A 59 -1.63 0.06 11.28
C GLU A 59 -0.35 0.86 10.98
N ILE A 60 0.07 0.85 9.72
CA ILE A 60 1.26 1.56 9.24
C ILE A 60 0.81 2.78 8.44
N HIS A 61 1.32 3.95 8.79
CA HIS A 61 0.96 5.20 8.12
C HIS A 61 2.02 5.54 7.08
N VAL A 62 1.62 5.63 5.82
CA VAL A 62 2.50 5.97 4.69
C VAL A 62 2.11 7.31 4.08
N MET A 63 3.11 8.04 3.60
CA MET A 63 2.96 9.33 2.95
C MET A 63 2.88 9.13 1.45
N LEU A 64 1.77 9.54 0.85
CA LEU A 64 1.62 9.59 -0.60
C LEU A 64 2.38 10.83 -1.13
N PRO A 65 3.00 10.75 -2.32
CA PRO A 65 3.58 11.91 -2.99
C PRO A 65 2.54 13.04 -3.14
N GLU A 66 2.98 14.29 -3.00
CA GLU A 66 2.09 15.44 -3.13
C GLU A 66 1.51 15.53 -4.55
N GLY A 67 0.21 15.80 -4.65
CA GLY A 67 -0.50 15.92 -5.92
C GLY A 67 -0.68 14.62 -6.69
N LEU A 68 -0.26 13.47 -6.16
CA LEU A 68 -0.49 12.18 -6.81
C LEU A 68 -1.98 11.87 -6.87
N THR A 69 -2.49 11.69 -8.08
CA THR A 69 -3.84 11.19 -8.35
C THR A 69 -3.76 10.11 -9.42
N CYS A 70 -4.61 9.09 -9.29
CA CYS A 70 -4.71 7.99 -10.23
C CYS A 70 -6.04 7.25 -10.08
N ASP A 71 -6.59 6.84 -11.22
CA ASP A 71 -7.79 5.99 -11.22
C ASP A 71 -7.45 4.54 -10.90
N THR A 72 -6.26 4.10 -11.30
CA THR A 72 -5.77 2.73 -11.12
C THR A 72 -4.25 2.75 -10.89
N CYS A 73 -3.85 2.64 -9.63
CA CYS A 73 -2.47 2.52 -9.16
C CYS A 73 -2.25 1.15 -8.52
N ILE A 74 -1.00 0.69 -8.47
CA ILE A 74 -0.59 -0.46 -7.67
C ILE A 74 0.15 0.03 -6.42
N LEU A 75 -0.34 -0.38 -5.25
CA LEU A 75 0.42 -0.32 -3.99
C LEU A 75 1.16 -1.63 -3.81
N LEU A 76 2.47 -1.57 -3.72
CA LEU A 76 3.33 -2.73 -3.53
C LEU A 76 3.99 -2.63 -2.15
N TRP A 77 4.11 -3.74 -1.45
CA TRP A 77 4.93 -3.80 -0.25
C TRP A 77 5.77 -5.07 -0.19
N THR A 78 7.01 -4.89 0.25
CA THR A 78 7.95 -5.99 0.47
C THR A 78 8.16 -6.15 1.95
N MET A 79 7.95 -7.38 2.42
CA MET A 79 8.34 -7.83 3.74
C MET A 79 9.68 -8.55 3.63
N ILE A 80 10.71 -8.04 4.30
CA ILE A 80 12.00 -8.70 4.41
C ILE A 80 12.15 -9.13 5.86
N THR A 81 12.31 -10.42 6.10
CA THR A 81 12.47 -10.99 7.43
C THR A 81 13.78 -11.75 7.51
N LYS A 82 14.39 -11.74 8.69
CA LYS A 82 15.60 -12.49 8.98
C LYS A 82 15.33 -13.37 10.19
N GLN A 83 15.59 -14.65 10.02
CA GLN A 83 15.44 -15.65 11.06
C GLN A 83 16.75 -16.41 11.21
N CYS A 84 17.31 -16.41 12.42
CA CYS A 84 18.46 -17.21 12.76
C CYS A 84 18.01 -18.48 13.49
N GLU A 85 18.60 -19.63 13.12
CA GLU A 85 18.42 -20.87 13.86
C GLU A 85 19.52 -20.97 14.93
N GLY A 86 19.16 -20.70 16.19
CA GLY A 86 20.06 -20.71 17.33
C GLY A 86 20.97 -19.48 17.45
N ASP A 87 21.91 -19.52 18.39
CA ASP A 87 22.82 -18.39 18.69
C ASP A 87 23.98 -18.24 17.70
N ASN A 88 24.11 -19.18 16.76
CA ASN A 88 25.21 -19.17 15.80
C ASN A 88 24.85 -18.30 14.59
N LEU A 89 25.54 -17.17 14.46
CA LEU A 89 25.36 -16.20 13.38
C LEU A 89 25.51 -16.79 11.96
N SER A 90 26.07 -18.00 11.84
CA SER A 90 26.31 -18.72 10.59
C SER A 90 25.06 -19.33 9.95
N SER A 91 23.96 -19.49 10.69
CA SER A 91 22.71 -20.14 10.23
C SER A 91 21.53 -19.15 10.15
N CYS A 92 21.79 -17.89 9.79
CA CYS A 92 20.74 -16.91 9.54
C CYS A 92 20.24 -16.99 8.09
N SER A 93 18.93 -17.07 7.92
CA SER A 93 18.26 -17.02 6.61
C SER A 93 17.45 -15.74 6.47
N THR A 94 17.48 -15.15 5.27
CA THR A 94 16.68 -13.97 4.92
C THR A 94 15.60 -14.40 3.95
N GLN A 95 14.35 -14.04 4.23
CA GLN A 95 13.20 -14.31 3.38
C GLN A 95 12.55 -12.98 2.98
N SER A 96 12.29 -12.82 1.69
CA SER A 96 11.53 -11.69 1.14
C SER A 96 10.19 -12.16 0.58
N SER A 97 9.15 -11.41 0.85
CA SER A 97 7.80 -11.66 0.32
C SER A 97 7.20 -10.35 -0.15
N THR A 98 6.79 -10.32 -1.40
CA THR A 98 6.21 -9.13 -2.04
C THR A 98 4.72 -9.34 -2.24
N LEU A 99 3.94 -8.33 -1.88
CA LEU A 99 2.49 -8.32 -1.99
C LEU A 99 2.04 -7.00 -2.62
N CYS A 100 0.88 -7.00 -3.26
CA CYS A 100 0.35 -5.80 -3.86
C CYS A 100 -1.17 -5.69 -3.84
N ALA A 101 -1.66 -4.47 -4.07
CA ALA A 101 -3.07 -4.13 -4.09
C ALA A 101 -3.36 -3.03 -5.11
N ASP A 102 -4.46 -3.19 -5.84
CA ASP A 102 -5.05 -2.14 -6.67
C ASP A 102 -5.68 -1.04 -5.82
N ILE A 103 -5.30 0.21 -6.08
CA ILE A 103 -5.85 1.38 -5.40
C ILE A 103 -6.18 2.52 -6.37
N SER A 104 -7.03 3.44 -5.93
CA SER A 104 -7.32 4.70 -6.63
C SER A 104 -7.09 5.87 -5.68
N ILE A 105 -6.41 6.91 -6.16
CA ILE A 105 -6.13 8.13 -5.39
C ILE A 105 -6.86 9.29 -6.05
N ILE A 106 -7.92 9.76 -5.37
CA ILE A 106 -8.80 10.81 -5.87
C ILE A 106 -8.71 12.02 -4.95
N GLU A 107 -8.48 13.19 -5.53
CA GLU A 107 -8.57 14.46 -4.82
C GLU A 107 -10.00 14.72 -4.35
N LYS A 108 -10.16 14.92 -3.04
CA LYS A 108 -11.43 15.41 -2.49
C LYS A 108 -11.57 16.90 -2.81
N LYS A 109 -12.28 17.23 -3.89
CA LYS A 109 -12.69 18.62 -4.14
C LYS A 109 -13.49 19.15 -2.94
N PRO A 110 -13.25 20.38 -2.47
CA PRO A 110 -14.06 20.95 -1.41
C PRO A 110 -15.51 20.98 -1.87
N ARG A 111 -16.42 20.48 -1.03
CA ARG A 111 -17.87 20.59 -1.25
C ARG A 111 -18.24 22.07 -1.20
N LEU A 112 -18.22 22.74 -2.34
CA LEU A 112 -18.97 23.96 -2.54
C LEU A 112 -20.43 23.61 -2.18
N LYS A 113 -20.93 24.19 -1.08
CA LYS A 113 -22.35 24.11 -0.69
C LYS A 113 -23.17 24.84 -1.77
N ARG A 114 -23.40 24.19 -2.92
CA ARG A 114 -24.38 24.65 -3.89
C ARG A 114 -25.75 24.37 -3.30
N GLY A 115 -26.45 25.43 -2.91
CA GLY A 115 -27.89 25.38 -2.70
C GLY A 115 -28.55 24.95 -4.01
N TRP A 116 -28.91 23.68 -4.11
CA TRP A 116 -29.56 23.09 -5.28
C TRP A 116 -30.71 22.19 -4.79
N ASN A 117 -31.69 22.82 -4.13
CA ASN A 117 -33.04 22.26 -3.96
C ASN A 117 -33.84 22.46 -5.26
N PHE A 118 -33.32 22.01 -6.40
CA PHE A 118 -34.05 22.15 -7.66
C PHE A 118 -33.64 21.06 -8.65
N LEU A 119 -34.59 20.28 -9.18
CA LEU A 119 -34.43 19.29 -10.25
C LEU A 119 -33.75 17.98 -9.81
N LYS A 120 -34.53 17.01 -9.33
CA LYS A 120 -35.23 15.99 -10.16
C LYS A 120 -34.24 15.15 -10.96
N SER A 121 -34.00 13.93 -10.49
CA SER A 121 -34.74 12.70 -10.84
C SER A 121 -34.11 12.01 -12.04
N THR A 122 -33.99 10.69 -11.89
CA THR A 122 -33.94 9.68 -12.97
C THR A 122 -32.84 9.82 -14.01
N LEU A 123 -31.77 9.03 -13.86
CA LEU A 123 -31.03 8.27 -14.90
C LEU A 123 -29.68 7.82 -14.30
N GLY A 124 -29.20 6.60 -14.38
CA GLY A 124 -29.73 5.36 -14.91
C GLY A 124 -29.02 4.21 -14.17
N ARG A 125 -29.81 3.18 -13.84
CA ARG A 125 -29.27 1.83 -13.64
C ARG A 125 -28.80 1.36 -15.00
N VAL A 126 -27.53 0.96 -15.10
CA VAL A 126 -26.85 0.08 -16.10
C VAL A 126 -25.37 0.45 -15.94
N LEU A 127 -24.50 -0.40 -15.39
CA LEU A 127 -23.92 -1.56 -16.05
C LEU A 127 -23.61 -2.69 -15.05
N LYS A 128 -24.03 -3.91 -15.38
CA LYS A 128 -23.42 -5.16 -14.89
C LYS A 128 -22.38 -5.60 -15.93
N GLY A 129 -21.21 -6.01 -15.46
CA GLY A 129 -20.13 -6.63 -16.23
C GLY A 129 -18.90 -5.72 -16.31
N ALA A 130 -17.68 -6.12 -15.98
CA ALA A 130 -17.11 -7.46 -15.86
C ALA A 130 -16.20 -7.54 -14.63
N ALA A 131 -16.36 -8.58 -13.82
CA ALA A 131 -15.31 -8.98 -12.90
C ALA A 131 -14.23 -9.68 -13.73
N ARG A 132 -13.18 -8.95 -14.09
CA ARG A 132 -11.86 -9.53 -14.35
C ARG A 132 -10.98 -9.12 -13.20
N ALA A 133 -10.93 -9.96 -12.18
CA ALA A 133 -9.93 -9.85 -11.14
C ALA A 133 -8.62 -10.41 -11.68
N SER A 134 -7.67 -9.51 -11.84
CA SER A 134 -6.26 -9.67 -11.44
C SER A 134 -5.56 -8.39 -11.88
N LYS A 135 -5.36 -7.46 -10.95
CA LYS A 135 -4.57 -6.26 -11.21
C LYS A 135 -3.73 -5.80 -10.01
N CYS A 136 -3.79 -6.48 -8.88
CA CYS A 136 -2.87 -7.57 -8.62
C CYS A 136 -3.68 -8.88 -8.62
#